data_AF-A0A7C3CLT2-F1
#
_entry.id   AF-A0A7C3CLT2-F1
#
_cell.length_a   1.000
_cell.length_b   1.000
_cell.length_c   1.000
_cell.angle_alpha   90.00
_cell.angle_beta   90.00
_cell.angle_gamma   90.00
#
_symmetry.space_group_name_H-M   'P 1'
#
loop_
_entity.id
_entity.type
_entity.pdbx_description
1 polymer ?
#
loop_
_entity_poly.entity_id
_entity_poly.type
_entity_poly.pdbx_seq_one_letter_code
_entity_poly.pdbx_strand_id
1 'polypeptide(L)' 'LVSGVTDGRHFARLGIQTYGFLPMKVPPGDDFWHLVHAADERIPVEALDFGVAALYELLQRFG' A
#
# COMPACT_ATOMS: atom_id res chain seq x y z
N LEU A 1 -3.91 10.61 -12.02
CA LEU A 1 -3.79 11.08 -10.62
C LEU A 1 -4.77 10.27 -9.79
N VAL A 2 -4.30 9.43 -8.86
CA VAL A 2 -5.20 8.88 -7.85
C VAL A 2 -5.42 9.99 -6.83
N SER A 3 -6.65 10.49 -6.73
CA SER A 3 -7.04 11.43 -5.68
C SER A 3 -7.20 10.66 -4.37
N GLY A 4 -6.10 10.50 -3.64
CA GLY A 4 -6.09 9.88 -2.32
C GLY A 4 -5.26 10.71 -1.36
N VAL A 5 -5.74 10.86 -0.12
CA VAL A 5 -4.98 11.41 1.00
C VAL A 5 -4.89 10.35 2.09
N THR A 6 -3.72 10.25 2.72
CA THR A 6 -3.49 9.37 3.87
C THR A 6 -3.38 10.19 5.15
N ASP A 7 -3.46 9.52 6.29
CA ASP A 7 -3.22 10.14 7.61
C ASP A 7 -1.81 10.73 7.75
N GLY A 8 -0.88 10.36 6.85
CA GLY A 8 0.47 10.89 6.83
C GLY A 8 0.52 12.42 6.74
N ARG A 9 -0.45 13.06 6.06
CA ARG A 9 -0.54 14.53 6.00
C ARG A 9 -0.76 15.17 7.38
N HIS A 10 -1.39 14.45 8.29
CA HIS A 10 -1.66 14.89 9.65
C HIS A 10 -0.47 14.59 10.55
N PHE A 11 0.13 13.39 10.45
CA PHE A 11 1.30 13.01 11.23
C PHE A 11 2.56 13.82 10.90
N ALA A 12 2.73 14.24 9.64
CA ALA A 12 3.84 15.12 9.26
C ALA A 12 3.85 16.44 10.05
N ARG A 13 2.67 16.95 10.46
CA ARG A 13 2.57 18.17 11.29
C ARG A 13 3.08 17.98 12.72
N LEU A 14 3.17 16.74 13.17
CA LEU A 14 3.74 16.35 14.46
C LEU A 14 5.26 16.07 14.37
N GLY A 15 5.87 16.26 13.20
CA GLY A 15 7.28 15.94 12.96
C GLY A 15 7.57 14.46 12.70
N ILE A 16 6.54 13.62 12.54
CA ILE A 16 6.70 12.21 12.21
C ILE A 16 6.96 12.06 10.71
N GLN A 17 8.11 11.47 10.36
CA GLN A 17 8.43 11.15 8.98
C GLN A 17 7.60 9.96 8.50
N THR A 18 6.73 10.17 7.52
CA THR A 18 5.86 9.15 6.95
C THR A 18 6.31 8.74 5.56
N TYR A 19 6.07 7.48 5.18
CA TYR A 19 6.35 6.93 3.85
C TYR A 19 5.06 6.31 3.30
N GLY A 20 4.74 6.60 2.03
CA GLY A 20 3.59 6.01 1.35
C GLY A 20 4.05 4.85 0.46
N PHE A 21 3.63 3.63 0.80
CA PHE A 21 3.94 2.44 0.02
C PHE A 21 2.86 1.37 0.24
N LEU A 22 2.36 0.79 -0.84
CA LEU A 22 1.44 -0.34 -0.82
C LEU A 22 2.19 -1.56 -1.39
N PRO A 23 2.69 -2.49 -0.56
CA PRO A 23 3.52 -3.61 -1.02
C PRO A 23 2.65 -4.66 -1.72
N MET A 24 2.47 -4.48 -3.02
CA MET A 24 1.61 -5.34 -3.82
C MET A 24 2.31 -5.69 -5.14
N LYS A 25 2.33 -6.99 -5.47
CA LYS A 25 2.75 -7.46 -6.80
C LYS A 25 1.53 -7.48 -7.71
N VAL A 26 1.47 -6.51 -8.61
CA VAL A 26 0.42 -6.45 -9.64
C VAL A 26 0.87 -7.26 -10.86
N PRO A 27 0.09 -8.25 -11.31
CA PRO A 27 0.37 -8.99 -12.54
C PRO A 27 0.47 -8.05 -13.75
N PRO A 28 1.33 -8.37 -14.74
CA PRO A 28 1.39 -7.61 -15.97
C PRO A 28 0.02 -7.60 -16.67
N GLY A 29 -0.44 -6.42 -17.07
CA GLY A 29 -1.71 -6.25 -17.79
C GLY A 29 -2.95 -6.03 -16.91
N ASP A 30 -2.83 -6.15 -15.59
CA ASP A 30 -3.92 -5.79 -14.68
C ASP A 30 -3.99 -4.27 -14.50
N ASP A 31 -5.18 -3.72 -14.74
CA ASP A 31 -5.47 -2.31 -14.49
C ASP A 31 -5.93 -2.10 -13.04
N PHE A 32 -4.99 -2.27 -12.11
CA PHE A 32 -5.24 -2.10 -10.68
C PHE A 32 -5.85 -0.72 -10.35
N TRP A 33 -5.50 0.32 -11.11
CA TRP A 33 -5.96 1.68 -10.82
C TRP A 33 -7.46 1.84 -10.98
N HIS A 34 -8.12 1.06 -11.85
CA HIS A 34 -9.57 1.05 -11.95
C HIS A 34 -10.27 0.37 -10.76
N LEU A 35 -9.55 -0.46 -9.99
CA LEU A 35 -10.12 -1.15 -8.83
C LEU A 35 -10.08 -0.31 -7.56
N VAL A 36 -9.23 0.71 -7.50
CA VAL A 36 -9.10 1.58 -6.32
C VAL A 36 -10.42 2.31 -6.08
N HIS A 37 -11.06 2.06 -4.94
CA HIS A 37 -12.37 2.61 -4.56
C HIS A 37 -13.54 2.15 -5.46
N ALA A 38 -13.37 1.09 -6.26
CA ALA A 38 -14.45 0.50 -7.04
C ALA A 38 -15.32 -0.43 -6.18
N ALA A 39 -16.55 -0.70 -6.62
CA ALA A 39 -17.45 -1.63 -5.92
C ALA A 39 -16.89 -3.07 -5.86
N ASP A 40 -16.06 -3.44 -6.83
CA ASP A 40 -15.41 -4.75 -6.97
C ASP A 40 -13.91 -4.70 -6.65
N GLU A 41 -13.49 -3.77 -5.79
CA GLU A 41 -12.11 -3.64 -5.33
C GLU A 41 -11.57 -4.98 -4.83
N ARG A 42 -10.43 -5.40 -5.38
CA ARG A 42 -9.80 -6.68 -5.10
C ARG A 42 -8.32 -6.65 -5.47
N ILE A 43 -7.60 -7.64 -4.97
CA ILE A 43 -6.20 -7.90 -5.30
C ILE A 43 -5.99 -9.40 -5.51
N PRO A 44 -4.95 -9.82 -6.24
CA PRO A 44 -4.52 -11.22 -6.24
C PRO A 44 -4.14 -11.68 -4.83
N VAL A 45 -4.43 -12.94 -4.49
CA VAL A 45 -4.13 -13.49 -3.16
C VAL A 45 -2.62 -13.51 -2.91
N GLU A 46 -1.83 -13.79 -3.94
CA GLU A 46 -0.36 -13.81 -3.88
C GLU A 46 0.22 -12.42 -3.56
N ALA A 47 -0.53 -11.36 -3.87
CA ALA A 47 -0.12 -10.00 -3.55
C ALA A 47 -0.29 -9.70 -2.05
N LEU A 48 -1.28 -10.30 -1.39
CA LEU A 48 -1.44 -10.26 0.06
C LEU A 48 -0.27 -10.98 0.76
N ASP A 49 0.07 -12.19 0.31
CA ASP A 49 1.19 -12.95 0.88
C ASP A 49 2.51 -12.18 0.77
N PHE A 50 2.77 -11.58 -0.39
CA PHE A 50 3.93 -10.72 -0.59
C PHE A 50 3.91 -9.49 0.33
N GLY A 51 2.78 -8.81 0.45
CA GLY A 51 2.64 -7.62 1.27
C GLY A 51 2.92 -7.88 2.74
N VAL A 52 2.37 -8.99 3.26
CA VAL A 52 2.61 -9.42 4.65
C VAL A 52 4.09 -9.74 4.87
N ALA A 53 4.72 -10.51 3.97
CA ALA A 53 6.13 -10.85 4.10
C ALA A 53 7.03 -9.60 4.08
N ALA A 54 6.75 -8.64 3.20
CA ALA A 54 7.54 -7.40 3.08
C ALA A 54 7.41 -6.52 4.33
N LEU A 55 6.20 -6.36 4.87
CA LEU A 55 5.99 -5.60 6.11
C LEU A 55 6.60 -6.30 7.32
N TYR A 56 6.48 -7.63 7.40
CA TYR A 56 7.10 -8.41 8.46
C TYR A 56 8.62 -8.23 8.47
N GLU A 57 9.27 -8.37 7.30
CA GLU A 57 10.71 -8.17 7.18
C GLU A 57 11.13 -6.73 7.51
N LEU A 58 10.37 -5.74 7.07
CA LEU A 58 10.62 -4.34 7.39
C LEU A 58 10.58 -4.09 8.91
N LEU A 59 9.57 -4.62 9.60
CA LEU A 59 9.46 -4.50 11.05
C LEU A 59 10.59 -5.25 11.77
N GLN A 60 10.98 -6.44 11.30
CA GLN A 60 12.09 -7.18 11.89
C GLN A 60 13.45 -6.48 11.73
N ARG A 61 13.62 -5.67 10.67
CA ARG A 61 14.87 -4.94 10.39
C ARG A 61 14.95 -3.57 11.07
N PHE A 62 13.81 -2.90 11.27
CA PHE A 62 13.78 -1.49 11.68
C PHE A 62 12.86 -1.17 12.87
N GLY A 63 12.08 -2.14 13.36
CA GLY A 63 11.24 -2.01 14.55
C GLY A 63 11.97 -2.41 15.82
#